data_AF-A0A948E1S0-F1
#
_entry.id   AF-A0A948E1S0-F1
#
_cell.length_a   1.000
_cell.length_b   1.000
_cell.length_c   1.000
_cell.angle_alpha   90.00
_cell.angle_beta   90.00
_cell.angle_gamma   90.00
#
_symmetry.space_group_name_H-M   'P 1'
#
loop_
_entity.id
_entity.type
_entity.pdbx_description
1 polymer ?
#
loop_
_entity_poly.entity_id
_entity_poly.type
_entity_poly.pdbx_seq_one_letter_code
_entity_poly.pdbx_strand_id
1 'polypeptide(L)'
;MKLDKSLLSARNSYLEGHKDALSEDIRELPGDFKKSLSNRFFAITSPQIDSRLSGKAFHVSRKLDGHMQLVFFDGNEAFMCGRNGTVRSGLGVLDKIASTLKAKKVNSFIGAGELYIRKDGRCRVYDVTAALGEKGDADSLDIAFFDILELDGASFRGVYYNETYPKLHELLPQNTVETKIVTSIAQVKEIYENWVTVEKSEGIVVRTEDGRISKVKPEISLDAVIIGFAEGINEKRGRVKSFLFAFRRGDNYQVAGKVGNIPESEREGWFTRLSELKTESLWIETDNEGIAFQFVSPEIVIEVKCNDIMTETSTGLPLMNPIVSYGEQWKLEYSIPGAKFINLVFERERTDKTPVEDDIGPSQYENLVEVASEYKPVSEYPASEILRREVYRKTAAGKIMVQKFMVWETHKNDIDKRFPAFVFHYTDFSSGRAEPLKKEIRISSSKDQIMEIADSFIAENVKKGWEKVG
;
A
#
# COMPACT_ATOMS: atom_id res chain seq x y z
N MET A 1 -27.21 -9.08 -22.34
CA MET A 1 -25.86 -9.66 -22.46
C MET A 1 -25.03 -9.03 -21.35
N LYS A 2 -24.31 -9.82 -20.55
CA LYS A 2 -23.55 -9.29 -19.39
C LYS A 2 -22.31 -8.46 -19.82
N LEU A 3 -21.87 -8.61 -21.08
CA LEU A 3 -20.71 -7.94 -21.67
C LEU A 3 -21.06 -7.31 -23.02
N ASP A 4 -20.71 -6.05 -23.22
CA ASP A 4 -20.73 -5.36 -24.51
C ASP A 4 -19.32 -5.40 -25.14
N LYS A 5 -19.13 -6.28 -26.12
CA LYS A 5 -17.83 -6.47 -26.79
C LYS A 5 -17.44 -5.28 -27.68
N SER A 6 -18.38 -4.42 -28.07
CA SER A 6 -18.06 -3.24 -28.90
C SER A 6 -17.21 -2.20 -28.15
N LEU A 7 -17.21 -2.27 -26.82
CA LEU A 7 -16.41 -1.43 -25.92
C LEU A 7 -15.06 -2.06 -25.56
N LEU A 8 -14.70 -3.20 -26.16
CA LEU A 8 -13.40 -3.84 -25.99
C LEU A 8 -12.49 -3.57 -27.18
N SER A 9 -11.20 -3.42 -26.91
CA SER A 9 -10.14 -3.27 -27.92
C SER A 9 -9.30 -4.54 -27.99
N ALA A 10 -8.82 -4.89 -29.18
CA ALA A 10 -7.89 -5.99 -29.35
C ALA A 10 -6.55 -5.69 -28.69
N ARG A 11 -6.02 -6.66 -27.94
CA ARG A 11 -4.73 -6.62 -27.28
C ARG A 11 -4.05 -7.97 -27.47
N ASN A 12 -3.06 -8.01 -28.36
CA ASN A 12 -2.39 -9.24 -28.77
C ASN A 12 -3.41 -10.32 -29.22
N SER A 13 -3.54 -11.43 -28.50
CA SER A 13 -4.45 -12.54 -28.79
C SER A 13 -5.84 -12.45 -28.13
N TYR A 14 -6.12 -11.40 -27.35
CA TYR A 14 -7.37 -11.27 -26.58
C TYR A 14 -8.01 -9.89 -26.71
N LEU A 15 -9.21 -9.72 -26.14
CA LEU A 15 -9.91 -8.43 -26.07
C LEU A 15 -9.85 -7.86 -24.66
N GLU A 16 -9.55 -6.57 -24.56
CA GLU A 16 -9.46 -5.85 -23.28
C GLU A 16 -10.31 -4.58 -23.30
N GLY A 17 -10.93 -4.28 -22.16
CA GLY A 17 -11.63 -3.03 -21.94
C GLY A 17 -11.79 -2.75 -20.46
N HIS A 18 -12.81 -1.97 -20.12
CA HIS A 18 -13.05 -1.52 -18.76
C HIS A 18 -14.48 -1.84 -18.29
N LYS A 19 -14.81 -1.56 -17.03
CA LYS A 19 -16.08 -1.94 -16.39
C LYS A 19 -17.32 -1.33 -17.07
N ASP A 20 -17.14 -0.31 -17.90
CA ASP A 20 -18.20 0.30 -18.70
C ASP A 20 -18.75 -0.66 -19.77
N ALA A 21 -17.96 -1.68 -20.15
CA ALA A 21 -18.40 -2.79 -21.00
C ALA A 21 -19.35 -3.78 -20.29
N LEU A 22 -19.53 -3.66 -18.97
CA LEU A 22 -20.39 -4.55 -18.18
C LEU A 22 -21.79 -3.95 -17.99
N SER A 23 -22.79 -4.81 -17.89
CA SER A 23 -24.14 -4.43 -17.48
C SER A 23 -24.16 -3.87 -16.05
N GLU A 24 -25.08 -2.94 -15.78
CA GLU A 24 -25.10 -2.17 -14.52
C GLU A 24 -25.20 -3.05 -13.27
N ASP A 25 -25.87 -4.20 -13.36
CA ASP A 25 -26.09 -5.15 -12.27
C ASP A 25 -24.82 -5.87 -11.80
N ILE A 26 -23.80 -5.96 -12.65
CA ILE A 26 -22.52 -6.63 -12.32
C ILE A 26 -21.31 -5.69 -12.33
N ARG A 27 -21.49 -4.42 -12.73
CA ARG A 27 -20.40 -3.46 -12.94
C ARG A 27 -19.53 -3.25 -11.70
N GLU A 28 -20.15 -3.16 -10.53
CA GLU A 28 -19.44 -2.94 -9.26
C GLU A 28 -19.08 -4.24 -8.53
N LEU A 29 -19.57 -5.39 -9.03
CA LEU A 29 -19.42 -6.69 -8.37
C LEU A 29 -17.96 -7.09 -8.08
N PRO A 30 -16.98 -6.93 -9.01
CA PRO A 30 -15.58 -7.28 -8.74
C PRO A 30 -14.97 -6.46 -7.61
N GLY A 31 -15.27 -5.15 -7.56
CA GLY A 31 -14.79 -4.24 -6.52
C GLY A 31 -15.40 -4.57 -5.17
N ASP A 32 -16.72 -4.76 -5.12
CA ASP A 32 -17.46 -5.12 -3.90
C ASP A 32 -17.02 -6.46 -3.34
N PHE A 33 -16.83 -7.47 -4.22
CA PHE A 33 -16.33 -8.77 -3.81
C PHE A 33 -14.92 -8.64 -3.21
N LYS A 34 -14.00 -7.91 -3.85
CA LYS A 34 -12.65 -7.72 -3.32
C LYS A 34 -12.67 -7.02 -1.96
N LYS A 35 -13.52 -5.99 -1.79
CA LYS A 35 -13.68 -5.26 -0.53
C LYS A 35 -14.19 -6.18 0.58
N SER A 36 -15.25 -6.95 0.30
CA SER A 36 -15.82 -7.94 1.21
C SER A 36 -14.79 -9.02 1.59
N LEU A 37 -14.10 -9.59 0.60
CA LEU A 37 -13.07 -10.60 0.83
C LEU A 37 -11.91 -10.07 1.69
N SER A 38 -11.45 -8.85 1.42
CA SER A 38 -10.36 -8.22 2.19
C SER A 38 -10.73 -7.99 3.65
N ASN A 39 -11.99 -7.63 3.93
CA ASN A 39 -12.51 -7.44 5.29
C ASN A 39 -12.65 -8.74 6.08
N ARG A 40 -12.72 -9.90 5.41
CA ARG A 40 -12.82 -11.24 6.05
C ARG A 40 -11.46 -11.86 6.38
N PHE A 41 -10.37 -11.36 5.78
CA PHE A 41 -9.05 -11.95 5.97
C PHE A 41 -8.39 -11.50 7.26
N PHE A 42 -7.84 -12.46 7.99
CA PHE A 42 -6.88 -12.23 9.06
C PHE A 42 -5.46 -12.53 8.57
N ALA A 43 -4.57 -11.55 8.65
CA ALA A 43 -3.16 -11.75 8.34
C ALA A 43 -2.45 -12.33 9.56
N ILE A 44 -1.77 -13.47 9.38
CA ILE A 44 -0.90 -14.05 10.40
C ILE A 44 0.43 -14.51 9.79
N THR A 45 1.48 -14.55 10.61
CA THR A 45 2.79 -15.09 10.22
C THR A 45 2.95 -16.54 10.67
N SER A 46 3.97 -17.23 10.16
CA SER A 46 4.22 -18.63 10.55
C SER A 46 4.37 -18.87 12.07
N PRO A 47 5.03 -18.00 12.87
CA PRO A 47 5.11 -18.20 14.32
C PRO A 47 3.76 -18.03 15.04
N GLN A 48 2.80 -17.39 14.38
CA GLN A 48 1.48 -17.11 14.93
C GLN A 48 0.46 -18.22 14.67
N ILE A 49 0.81 -19.26 13.89
CA ILE A 49 -0.10 -20.35 13.53
C ILE A 49 -0.71 -20.99 14.79
N ASP A 50 0.11 -21.33 15.78
CA ASP A 50 -0.36 -22.04 16.99
C ASP A 50 -1.24 -21.16 17.90
N SER A 51 -0.99 -19.86 17.95
CA SER A 51 -1.69 -18.94 18.86
C SER A 51 -2.91 -18.26 18.23
N ARG A 52 -2.98 -18.19 16.89
CA ARG A 52 -4.01 -17.43 16.17
C ARG A 52 -4.97 -18.28 15.36
N LEU A 53 -4.59 -19.51 14.97
CA LEU A 53 -5.52 -20.45 14.37
C LEU A 53 -6.26 -21.23 15.45
N SER A 54 -7.55 -21.44 15.25
CA SER A 54 -8.36 -22.33 16.09
C SER A 54 -9.50 -22.94 15.27
N GLY A 55 -9.89 -24.17 15.59
CA GLY A 55 -10.90 -24.92 14.85
C GLY A 55 -10.57 -26.41 14.82
N LYS A 56 -11.51 -27.23 14.31
CA LYS A 56 -11.33 -28.69 14.21
C LYS A 56 -11.18 -29.19 12.77
N ALA A 57 -11.62 -28.41 11.79
CA ALA A 57 -11.42 -28.69 10.38
C ALA A 57 -10.88 -27.45 9.65
N PHE A 58 -9.89 -27.69 8.80
CA PHE A 58 -9.18 -26.66 8.06
C PHE A 58 -9.13 -27.03 6.58
N HIS A 59 -9.50 -26.09 5.73
CA HIS A 59 -9.21 -26.16 4.30
C HIS A 59 -8.01 -25.25 4.05
N VAL A 60 -6.89 -25.87 3.67
CA VAL A 60 -5.63 -25.18 3.46
C VAL A 60 -5.37 -25.13 1.96
N SER A 61 -5.50 -23.94 1.38
CA SER A 61 -5.23 -23.70 -0.04
C SER A 61 -3.86 -23.05 -0.23
N ARG A 62 -3.16 -23.36 -1.32
CA ARG A 62 -1.98 -22.58 -1.73
C ARG A 62 -2.39 -21.13 -1.97
N LYS A 63 -1.59 -20.17 -1.48
CA LYS A 63 -1.76 -18.77 -1.83
C LYS A 63 -1.02 -18.51 -3.14
N LEU A 64 -1.78 -18.29 -4.20
CA LEU A 64 -1.24 -17.90 -5.50
C LEU A 64 -1.00 -16.38 -5.53
N ASP A 65 0.03 -16.01 -6.25
CA ASP A 65 0.56 -14.65 -6.39
C ASP A 65 0.33 -14.20 -7.84
N GLY A 66 -0.85 -13.63 -8.08
CA GLY A 66 -1.36 -13.34 -9.41
C GLY A 66 -2.35 -12.17 -9.42
N HIS A 67 -3.30 -12.21 -10.36
CA HIS A 67 -4.39 -11.23 -10.44
C HIS A 67 -5.72 -11.86 -10.06
N MET A 68 -6.35 -11.40 -8.97
CA MET A 68 -7.73 -11.79 -8.66
C MET A 68 -8.70 -11.33 -9.77
N GLN A 69 -9.46 -12.28 -10.30
CA GLN A 69 -10.48 -12.11 -11.32
C GLN A 69 -11.82 -12.68 -10.86
N LEU A 70 -12.92 -12.01 -11.22
CA LEU A 70 -14.20 -12.68 -11.33
C LEU A 70 -14.38 -13.17 -12.76
N VAL A 71 -14.69 -14.45 -12.92
CA VAL A 71 -15.03 -15.05 -14.22
C VAL A 71 -16.54 -15.21 -14.30
N PHE A 72 -17.09 -14.74 -15.41
CA PHE A 72 -18.49 -14.81 -15.73
C PHE A 72 -18.67 -15.74 -16.93
N PHE A 73 -19.65 -16.64 -16.84
CA PHE A 73 -20.04 -17.54 -17.91
C PHE A 73 -21.56 -17.53 -18.05
N ASP A 74 -22.05 -17.44 -19.28
CA ASP A 74 -23.47 -17.26 -19.61
C ASP A 74 -24.11 -18.47 -20.30
N GLY A 75 -23.46 -19.62 -20.24
CA GLY A 75 -23.88 -20.84 -20.94
C GLY A 75 -23.24 -20.97 -22.32
N ASN A 76 -22.71 -19.88 -22.89
CA ASN A 76 -22.02 -19.90 -24.16
C ASN A 76 -20.54 -19.49 -24.06
N GLU A 77 -20.25 -18.35 -23.45
CA GLU A 77 -18.89 -17.82 -23.41
C GLU A 77 -18.50 -17.34 -22.03
N ALA A 78 -17.19 -17.28 -21.80
CA ALA A 78 -16.62 -16.78 -20.56
C ALA A 78 -15.82 -15.50 -20.79
N PHE A 79 -15.92 -14.59 -19.82
CA PHE A 79 -15.09 -13.40 -19.71
C PHE A 79 -14.68 -13.19 -18.26
N MET A 80 -13.70 -12.34 -18.01
CA MET A 80 -13.26 -12.01 -16.67
C MET A 80 -13.19 -10.51 -16.42
N CYS A 81 -13.36 -10.10 -15.16
CA CYS A 81 -13.17 -8.73 -14.72
C CYS A 81 -12.36 -8.68 -13.42
N GLY A 82 -11.31 -7.86 -13.41
CA GLY A 82 -10.43 -7.68 -12.27
C GLY A 82 -10.99 -6.67 -11.26
N ARG A 83 -10.37 -6.62 -10.07
CA ARG A 83 -10.76 -5.66 -8.99
C ARG A 83 -10.80 -4.19 -9.42
N ASN A 84 -9.98 -3.80 -10.40
CA ASN A 84 -9.86 -2.43 -10.88
C ASN A 84 -10.81 -2.13 -12.04
N GLY A 85 -11.69 -3.08 -12.42
CA GLY A 85 -12.63 -2.92 -13.52
C GLY A 85 -12.08 -3.31 -14.89
N THR A 86 -10.84 -3.77 -15.00
CA THR A 86 -10.31 -4.27 -16.28
C THR A 86 -11.05 -5.53 -16.72
N VAL A 87 -11.64 -5.50 -17.90
CA VAL A 87 -12.42 -6.59 -18.49
C VAL A 87 -11.61 -7.28 -19.58
N ARG A 88 -11.60 -8.62 -19.58
CA ARG A 88 -10.91 -9.42 -20.60
C ARG A 88 -11.81 -10.53 -21.14
N SER A 89 -11.76 -10.74 -22.45
CA SER A 89 -12.41 -11.88 -23.13
C SER A 89 -11.50 -12.43 -24.23
N GLY A 90 -11.75 -13.66 -24.67
CA GLY A 90 -10.97 -14.32 -25.74
C GLY A 90 -9.60 -14.85 -25.32
N LEU A 91 -9.32 -14.96 -24.02
CA LEU A 91 -8.12 -15.67 -23.53
C LEU A 91 -8.32 -17.18 -23.64
N GLY A 92 -7.29 -17.93 -24.06
CA GLY A 92 -7.40 -19.39 -24.22
C GLY A 92 -7.83 -20.14 -22.95
N VAL A 93 -7.47 -19.62 -21.76
CA VAL A 93 -7.97 -20.16 -20.48
C VAL A 93 -9.49 -20.03 -20.35
N LEU A 94 -10.09 -18.92 -20.78
CA LEU A 94 -11.53 -18.70 -20.72
C LEU A 94 -12.28 -19.68 -21.62
N ASP A 95 -11.74 -19.96 -22.81
CA ASP A 95 -12.34 -20.93 -23.73
C ASP A 95 -12.32 -22.36 -23.16
N LYS A 96 -11.24 -22.74 -22.47
CA LYS A 96 -11.13 -24.02 -21.74
C LYS A 96 -12.17 -24.10 -20.62
N ILE A 97 -12.34 -23.03 -19.84
CA ILE A 97 -13.34 -22.95 -18.77
C ILE A 97 -14.76 -23.05 -19.35
N ALA A 98 -15.09 -22.26 -20.37
CA ALA A 98 -16.39 -22.29 -21.02
C ALA A 98 -16.72 -23.67 -21.59
N SER A 99 -15.76 -24.32 -22.25
CA SER A 99 -15.92 -25.68 -22.79
C SER A 99 -16.20 -26.70 -21.68
N THR A 100 -15.49 -26.61 -20.55
CA THR A 100 -15.68 -27.50 -19.40
C THR A 100 -17.05 -27.32 -18.74
N LEU A 101 -17.49 -26.08 -18.55
CA LEU A 101 -18.80 -25.76 -17.98
C LEU A 101 -19.95 -26.18 -18.91
N LYS A 102 -19.80 -25.98 -20.22
CA LYS A 102 -20.75 -26.49 -21.24
C LYS A 102 -20.90 -28.00 -21.19
N ALA A 103 -19.78 -28.73 -21.13
CA ALA A 103 -19.79 -30.20 -21.05
C ALA A 103 -20.55 -30.70 -19.80
N LYS A 104 -20.54 -29.90 -18.73
CA LYS A 104 -21.29 -30.15 -17.49
C LYS A 104 -22.71 -29.59 -17.48
N LYS A 105 -23.17 -29.01 -18.60
CA LYS A 105 -24.51 -28.42 -18.77
C LYS A 105 -24.82 -27.29 -17.77
N VAL A 106 -23.79 -26.53 -17.38
CA VAL A 106 -23.98 -25.30 -16.60
C VAL A 106 -24.54 -24.22 -17.52
N ASN A 107 -25.58 -23.52 -17.08
CA ASN A 107 -26.26 -22.44 -17.78
C ASN A 107 -25.68 -21.06 -17.41
N SER A 108 -25.27 -20.87 -16.16
CA SER A 108 -24.53 -19.66 -15.76
C SER A 108 -23.56 -19.94 -14.62
N PHE A 109 -22.47 -19.19 -14.56
CA PHE A 109 -21.49 -19.29 -13.48
C PHE A 109 -20.81 -17.95 -13.24
N ILE A 110 -20.64 -17.61 -11.97
CA ILE A 110 -19.77 -16.51 -11.53
C ILE A 110 -18.82 -17.09 -10.47
N GLY A 111 -17.53 -17.15 -10.79
CA GLY A 111 -16.50 -17.68 -9.89
C GLY A 111 -15.41 -16.66 -9.61
N ALA A 112 -14.87 -16.69 -8.40
CA ALA A 112 -13.67 -15.92 -8.07
C ALA A 112 -12.43 -16.81 -8.18
N GLY A 113 -11.41 -16.33 -8.87
CA GLY A 113 -10.16 -17.05 -9.06
C GLY A 113 -8.95 -16.14 -9.15
N GLU A 114 -7.78 -16.73 -9.00
CA GLU A 114 -6.50 -16.05 -9.21
C GLU A 114 -5.99 -16.42 -10.60
N LEU A 115 -5.79 -15.42 -11.46
CA LEU A 115 -5.11 -15.57 -12.75
C LEU A 115 -3.60 -15.62 -12.50
N TYR A 116 -2.93 -16.64 -13.01
CA TYR A 116 -1.51 -16.91 -12.74
C TYR A 116 -0.83 -17.54 -13.97
N ILE A 117 0.51 -17.64 -13.96
CA ILE A 117 1.25 -18.44 -14.95
C ILE A 117 1.53 -19.83 -14.39
N ARG A 118 1.23 -20.86 -15.18
CA ARG A 118 1.60 -22.23 -14.88
C ARG A 118 3.08 -22.44 -15.23
N LYS A 119 3.96 -22.42 -14.22
CA LYS A 119 5.39 -22.70 -14.36
C LYS A 119 5.91 -23.56 -13.22
N ASP A 120 7.08 -24.16 -13.41
CA ASP A 120 7.82 -24.82 -12.34
C ASP A 120 8.35 -23.77 -11.36
N GLY A 121 7.98 -23.90 -10.08
CA GLY A 121 8.32 -22.95 -9.02
C GLY A 121 7.26 -21.87 -8.79
N ARG A 122 7.61 -20.85 -8.01
CA ARG A 122 6.65 -19.81 -7.59
C ARG A 122 6.29 -18.88 -8.76
N CYS A 123 5.00 -18.87 -9.13
CA CYS A 123 4.40 -17.79 -9.89
C CYS A 123 4.41 -16.50 -9.07
N ARG A 124 4.63 -15.37 -9.73
CA ARG A 124 4.62 -14.04 -9.16
C ARG A 124 3.67 -13.16 -9.96
N VAL A 125 3.14 -12.12 -9.33
CA VAL A 125 2.25 -11.17 -10.02
C VAL A 125 2.88 -10.58 -11.30
N TYR A 126 4.20 -10.35 -11.32
CA TYR A 126 4.91 -9.83 -12.50
C TYR A 126 4.88 -10.78 -13.68
N ASP A 127 4.80 -12.09 -13.45
CA ASP A 127 4.71 -13.08 -14.52
C ASP A 127 3.40 -12.85 -15.29
N VAL A 128 2.30 -12.64 -14.56
CA VAL A 128 0.97 -12.38 -15.14
C VAL A 128 0.96 -11.07 -15.93
N THR A 129 1.55 -10.01 -15.37
CA THR A 129 1.69 -8.73 -16.07
C THR A 129 2.51 -8.86 -17.35
N ALA A 130 3.61 -9.62 -17.32
CA ALA A 130 4.44 -9.86 -18.48
C ALA A 130 3.69 -10.64 -19.57
N ALA A 131 2.94 -11.69 -19.20
CA ALA A 131 2.12 -12.46 -20.15
C ALA A 131 0.98 -11.64 -20.79
N LEU A 132 0.41 -10.68 -20.06
CA LEU A 132 -0.62 -9.75 -20.58
C LEU A 132 -0.03 -8.54 -21.33
N GLY A 133 1.29 -8.40 -21.37
CA GLY A 133 1.99 -7.35 -22.10
C GLY A 133 1.81 -7.45 -23.61
N GLU A 134 2.13 -6.38 -24.35
CA GLU A 134 2.00 -6.35 -25.82
C GLU A 134 2.77 -7.46 -26.54
N LYS A 135 3.92 -7.86 -25.97
CA LYS A 135 4.77 -8.96 -26.45
C LYS A 135 4.66 -10.22 -25.57
N GLY A 136 3.65 -10.27 -24.71
CA GLY A 136 3.45 -11.34 -23.75
C GLY A 136 2.82 -12.58 -24.38
N ASP A 137 2.96 -13.72 -23.69
CA ASP A 137 2.29 -14.97 -24.04
C ASP A 137 1.06 -15.16 -23.14
N ALA A 138 -0.08 -14.65 -23.59
CA ALA A 138 -1.34 -14.76 -22.85
C ALA A 138 -1.86 -16.21 -22.77
N ASP A 139 -1.40 -17.13 -23.63
CA ASP A 139 -1.82 -18.54 -23.62
C ASP A 139 -1.11 -19.35 -22.52
N SER A 140 -0.01 -18.82 -21.97
CA SER A 140 0.65 -19.36 -20.78
C SER A 140 -0.14 -19.15 -19.47
N LEU A 141 -1.18 -18.31 -19.52
CA LEU A 141 -2.03 -17.99 -18.38
C LEU A 141 -2.98 -19.13 -18.04
N ASP A 142 -3.23 -19.27 -16.75
CA ASP A 142 -4.23 -20.17 -16.20
C ASP A 142 -4.97 -19.51 -15.02
N ILE A 143 -6.06 -20.12 -14.58
CA ILE A 143 -6.86 -19.60 -13.47
C ILE A 143 -7.13 -20.69 -12.43
N ALA A 144 -7.01 -20.29 -11.16
CA ALA A 144 -7.33 -21.12 -10.01
C ALA A 144 -8.49 -20.51 -9.21
N PHE A 145 -9.67 -21.09 -9.36
CA PHE A 145 -10.88 -20.73 -8.63
C PHE A 145 -10.80 -21.12 -7.16
N PHE A 146 -11.25 -20.20 -6.31
CA PHE A 146 -11.28 -20.36 -4.86
C PHE A 146 -12.62 -19.95 -4.24
N ASP A 147 -13.60 -19.49 -5.03
CA ASP A 147 -14.95 -19.19 -4.55
C ASP A 147 -15.99 -19.27 -5.69
N ILE A 148 -17.25 -19.45 -5.34
CA ILE A 148 -18.40 -19.38 -6.26
C ILE A 148 -19.33 -18.27 -5.74
N LEU A 149 -19.77 -17.38 -6.63
CA LEU A 149 -20.73 -16.33 -6.31
C LEU A 149 -22.12 -16.68 -6.82
N GLU A 150 -22.20 -17.32 -7.99
CA GLU A 150 -23.45 -17.74 -8.64
C GLU A 150 -23.21 -19.03 -9.43
N LEU A 151 -24.20 -19.93 -9.39
CA LEU A 151 -24.26 -21.11 -10.25
C LEU A 151 -25.71 -21.31 -10.71
N ASP A 152 -25.93 -21.37 -12.03
CA ASP A 152 -27.25 -21.57 -12.66
C ASP A 152 -28.33 -20.60 -12.15
N GLY A 153 -27.94 -19.34 -11.95
CA GLY A 153 -28.80 -18.27 -11.42
C GLY A 153 -29.04 -18.32 -9.91
N ALA A 154 -28.59 -19.36 -9.21
CA ALA A 154 -28.65 -19.44 -7.76
C ALA A 154 -27.43 -18.77 -7.11
N SER A 155 -27.67 -17.95 -6.08
CA SER A 155 -26.60 -17.34 -5.30
C SER A 155 -25.84 -18.41 -4.50
N PHE A 156 -24.52 -18.41 -4.63
CA PHE A 156 -23.60 -19.20 -3.82
C PHE A 156 -22.91 -18.38 -2.72
N ARG A 157 -23.26 -17.09 -2.59
CA ARG A 157 -22.69 -16.21 -1.57
C ARG A 157 -23.12 -16.66 -0.17
N GLY A 158 -22.15 -16.69 0.75
CA GLY A 158 -22.38 -17.07 2.14
C GLY A 158 -22.42 -18.58 2.37
N VAL A 159 -22.30 -19.39 1.32
CA VAL A 159 -22.10 -20.83 1.43
C VAL A 159 -20.72 -21.09 2.05
N TYR A 160 -20.65 -22.03 2.99
CA TYR A 160 -19.39 -22.37 3.64
C TYR A 160 -18.43 -23.05 2.66
N TYR A 161 -17.13 -22.95 2.94
CA TYR A 161 -16.12 -23.44 2.02
C TYR A 161 -16.09 -24.98 1.91
N ASN A 162 -16.58 -25.69 2.93
CA ASN A 162 -16.78 -27.14 2.90
C ASN A 162 -17.79 -27.60 1.82
N GLU A 163 -18.70 -26.72 1.40
CA GLU A 163 -19.64 -26.98 0.29
C GLU A 163 -19.13 -26.37 -1.02
N THR A 164 -18.53 -25.18 -0.94
CA THR A 164 -17.99 -24.46 -2.11
C THR A 164 -16.84 -25.21 -2.77
N TYR A 165 -15.89 -25.73 -1.98
CA TYR A 165 -14.70 -26.40 -2.51
C TYR A 165 -15.04 -27.70 -3.27
N PRO A 166 -15.83 -28.65 -2.72
CA PRO A 166 -16.26 -29.81 -3.48
C PRO A 166 -17.00 -29.44 -4.76
N LYS A 167 -17.81 -28.38 -4.75
CA LYS A 167 -18.54 -27.95 -5.95
C LYS A 167 -17.60 -27.36 -7.01
N LEU A 168 -16.62 -26.56 -6.62
CA LEU A 168 -15.57 -26.09 -7.53
C LEU A 168 -14.80 -27.27 -8.12
N HIS A 169 -14.36 -28.20 -7.28
CA HIS A 169 -13.59 -29.35 -7.72
C HIS A 169 -14.40 -30.29 -8.63
N GLU A 170 -15.70 -30.43 -8.37
CA GLU A 170 -16.64 -31.13 -9.25
C GLU A 170 -16.72 -30.44 -10.61
N LEU A 171 -16.92 -29.11 -10.65
CA LEU A 171 -17.15 -28.36 -11.89
C LEU A 171 -15.87 -28.15 -12.72
N LEU A 172 -14.76 -27.81 -12.06
CA LEU A 172 -13.53 -27.32 -12.65
C LEU A 172 -12.31 -27.93 -11.92
N PRO A 173 -12.11 -29.26 -11.96
CA PRO A 173 -11.10 -29.95 -11.16
C PRO A 173 -9.67 -29.46 -11.45
N GLN A 174 -9.37 -29.14 -12.72
CA GLN A 174 -8.04 -28.67 -13.16
C GLN A 174 -7.78 -27.18 -12.85
N ASN A 175 -8.82 -26.45 -12.52
CA ASN A 175 -8.81 -25.00 -12.30
C ASN A 175 -9.30 -24.62 -10.90
N THR A 176 -9.44 -25.60 -9.99
CA THR A 176 -9.72 -25.31 -8.58
C THR A 176 -8.40 -25.15 -7.86
N VAL A 177 -8.29 -24.14 -6.99
CA VAL A 177 -7.07 -23.93 -6.19
C VAL A 177 -6.73 -25.19 -5.39
N GLU A 178 -5.48 -25.62 -5.47
CA GLU A 178 -5.01 -26.79 -4.72
C GLU A 178 -5.28 -26.59 -3.23
N THR A 179 -6.09 -27.49 -2.67
CA THR A 179 -6.57 -27.41 -1.29
C THR A 179 -6.45 -28.77 -0.61
N LYS A 180 -5.84 -28.78 0.57
CA LYS A 180 -5.79 -29.94 1.47
C LYS A 180 -6.75 -29.74 2.62
N ILE A 181 -7.53 -30.78 2.95
CA ILE A 181 -8.44 -30.78 4.09
C ILE A 181 -7.74 -31.50 5.25
N VAL A 182 -7.58 -30.82 6.38
CA VAL A 182 -6.87 -31.35 7.55
C VAL A 182 -7.65 -31.04 8.84
N THR A 183 -7.37 -31.77 9.90
CA THR A 183 -8.14 -31.69 11.16
C THR A 183 -7.32 -31.19 12.35
N SER A 184 -6.06 -30.79 12.13
CA SER A 184 -5.18 -30.31 13.18
C SER A 184 -4.27 -29.17 12.72
N ILE A 185 -3.91 -28.30 13.67
CA ILE A 185 -2.95 -27.20 13.44
C ILE A 185 -1.57 -27.76 13.06
N ALA A 186 -1.17 -28.92 13.60
CA ALA A 186 0.08 -29.58 13.25
C ALA A 186 0.16 -29.89 11.75
N GLN A 187 -0.91 -30.44 11.16
CA GLN A 187 -0.97 -30.69 9.71
C GLN A 187 -0.98 -29.40 8.89
N VAL A 188 -1.60 -28.32 9.40
CA VAL A 188 -1.51 -26.98 8.75
C VAL A 188 -0.06 -26.52 8.70
N LYS A 189 0.73 -26.73 9.77
CA LYS A 189 2.16 -26.39 9.81
C LYS A 189 2.98 -27.24 8.85
N GLU A 190 2.71 -28.54 8.75
CA GLU A 190 3.37 -29.41 7.77
C GLU A 190 3.10 -28.95 6.32
N ILE A 191 1.84 -28.59 6.03
CA ILE A 191 1.48 -28.05 4.71
C ILE A 191 2.19 -26.71 4.46
N TYR A 192 2.22 -25.83 5.46
CA TYR A 192 2.94 -24.56 5.37
C TYR A 192 4.42 -24.81 5.06
N GLU A 193 5.08 -25.70 5.81
CA GLU A 193 6.49 -25.99 5.65
C GLU A 193 6.80 -26.53 4.24
N ASN A 194 6.00 -27.49 3.76
CA ASN A 194 6.18 -28.03 2.42
C ASN A 194 5.92 -26.97 1.33
N TRP A 195 4.76 -26.31 1.35
CA TRP A 195 4.38 -25.40 0.27
C TRP A 195 5.13 -24.07 0.30
N VAL A 196 5.41 -23.51 1.48
CA VAL A 196 5.98 -22.17 1.65
C VAL A 196 7.49 -22.23 1.88
N THR A 197 7.97 -23.11 2.76
CA THR A 197 9.41 -23.17 3.08
C THR A 197 10.20 -23.95 2.03
N VAL A 198 9.71 -25.13 1.61
CA VAL A 198 10.39 -25.99 0.64
C VAL A 198 10.12 -25.54 -0.79
N GLU A 199 8.85 -25.46 -1.19
CA GLU A 199 8.43 -25.11 -2.56
C GLU A 199 8.39 -23.59 -2.83
N LYS A 200 8.68 -22.77 -1.81
CA LYS A 200 8.79 -21.30 -1.91
C LYS A 200 7.53 -20.59 -2.38
N SER A 201 6.33 -21.14 -2.16
CA SER A 201 5.05 -20.48 -2.44
C SER A 201 4.90 -19.16 -1.65
N GLU A 202 3.99 -18.28 -2.04
CA GLU A 202 3.78 -17.00 -1.33
C GLU A 202 3.32 -17.19 0.12
N GLY A 203 2.50 -18.21 0.34
CA GLY A 203 1.88 -18.50 1.62
C GLY A 203 0.78 -19.53 1.47
N ILE A 204 -0.08 -19.62 2.47
CA ILE A 204 -1.29 -20.43 2.45
C ILE A 204 -2.50 -19.59 2.85
N VAL A 205 -3.68 -20.01 2.39
CA VAL A 205 -4.97 -19.51 2.86
C VAL A 205 -5.64 -20.62 3.65
N VAL A 206 -5.87 -20.38 4.92
CA VAL A 206 -6.53 -21.33 5.83
C VAL A 206 -7.96 -20.88 6.06
N ARG A 207 -8.92 -21.75 5.75
CA ARG A 207 -10.35 -21.55 6.02
C ARG A 207 -10.81 -22.55 7.07
N THR A 208 -11.45 -22.07 8.12
CA THR A 208 -11.99 -22.90 9.20
C THR A 208 -13.49 -23.17 8.99
N GLU A 209 -14.01 -24.18 9.68
CA GLU A 209 -15.43 -24.59 9.63
C GLU A 209 -16.43 -23.49 10.02
N ASP A 210 -16.02 -22.54 10.85
CA ASP A 210 -16.82 -21.37 11.25
C ASP A 210 -16.69 -20.17 10.31
N GLY A 211 -16.06 -20.36 9.14
CA GLY A 211 -15.97 -19.35 8.08
C GLY A 211 -14.87 -18.30 8.26
N ARG A 212 -13.98 -18.42 9.27
CA ARG A 212 -12.81 -17.55 9.37
C ARG A 212 -11.80 -17.88 8.28
N ILE A 213 -11.19 -16.84 7.72
CA ILE A 213 -10.21 -16.95 6.65
C ILE A 213 -8.91 -16.26 7.07
N SER A 214 -7.83 -17.02 7.14
CA SER A 214 -6.51 -16.52 7.50
C SER A 214 -5.55 -16.62 6.32
N LYS A 215 -4.85 -15.54 5.98
CA LYS A 215 -3.68 -15.58 5.11
C LYS A 215 -2.45 -15.79 5.99
N VAL A 216 -1.75 -16.90 5.79
CA VAL A 216 -0.51 -17.23 6.50
C VAL A 216 0.64 -16.99 5.55
N LYS A 217 1.47 -16.00 5.87
CA LYS A 217 2.63 -15.62 5.06
C LYS A 217 3.92 -15.80 5.87
N PRO A 218 5.08 -15.99 5.21
CA PRO A 218 6.36 -15.87 5.89
C PRO A 218 6.53 -14.45 6.43
N GLU A 219 7.21 -14.35 7.57
CA GLU A 219 7.67 -13.07 8.08
C GLU A 219 8.81 -12.56 7.20
N ILE A 220 8.77 -11.28 6.86
CA ILE A 220 9.79 -10.64 6.05
C ILE A 220 10.74 -9.92 7.00
N SER A 221 12.00 -10.35 7.03
CA SER A 221 13.05 -9.68 7.77
C SER A 221 13.84 -8.76 6.84
N LEU A 222 14.11 -7.55 7.30
CA LEU A 222 14.76 -6.47 6.56
C LEU A 222 15.83 -5.86 7.47
N ASP A 223 17.04 -5.73 6.95
CA ASP A 223 18.11 -5.02 7.64
C ASP A 223 18.21 -3.59 7.12
N ALA A 224 18.28 -2.63 8.05
CA ALA A 224 18.29 -1.20 7.74
C ALA A 224 19.11 -0.41 8.76
N VAL A 225 19.58 0.78 8.38
CA VAL A 225 20.33 1.65 9.29
C VAL A 225 19.41 2.61 10.04
N ILE A 226 19.68 2.86 11.32
CA ILE A 226 19.03 3.94 12.07
C ILE A 226 19.58 5.28 11.57
N ILE A 227 18.69 6.18 11.17
CA ILE A 227 19.04 7.55 10.77
C ILE A 227 18.48 8.61 11.72
N GLY A 228 17.61 8.21 12.66
CA GLY A 228 17.13 9.08 13.72
C GLY A 228 16.30 8.37 14.78
N PHE A 229 16.00 9.05 15.88
CA PHE A 229 15.15 8.53 16.96
C PHE A 229 14.25 9.61 17.55
N ALA A 230 13.06 9.21 18.00
CA ALA A 230 12.15 10.08 18.75
C ALA A 230 12.26 9.74 20.25
N GLU A 231 12.40 10.77 21.09
CA GLU A 231 12.41 10.63 22.55
C GLU A 231 10.98 10.55 23.08
N GLY A 232 10.76 9.80 24.15
CA GLY A 232 9.51 9.82 24.89
C GLY A 232 9.26 11.16 25.58
N ILE A 233 7.98 11.47 25.83
CA ILE A 233 7.56 12.67 26.54
C ILE A 233 7.20 12.36 28.00
N ASN A 234 7.19 13.38 28.85
CA ASN A 234 6.82 13.30 30.26
C ASN A 234 7.62 12.21 31.01
N GLU A 235 6.93 11.23 31.58
CA GLU A 235 7.52 10.11 32.34
C GLU A 235 8.40 9.19 31.49
N LYS A 236 8.34 9.30 30.16
CA LYS A 236 9.17 8.53 29.21
C LYS A 236 10.35 9.32 28.67
N ARG A 237 10.64 10.51 29.21
CA ARG A 237 11.81 11.30 28.83
C ARG A 237 13.10 10.52 29.13
N GLY A 238 14.12 10.68 28.29
CA GLY A 238 15.35 9.88 28.37
C GLY A 238 15.21 8.44 27.86
N ARG A 239 14.10 8.11 27.18
CA ARG A 239 13.85 6.80 26.57
C ARG A 239 13.55 6.95 25.09
N VAL A 240 14.11 6.08 24.27
CA VAL A 240 13.71 6.04 22.85
C VAL A 240 12.28 5.54 22.75
N LYS A 241 11.45 6.29 22.03
CA LYS A 241 10.09 5.92 21.67
C LYS A 241 10.07 5.11 20.38
N SER A 242 10.74 5.60 19.34
CA SER A 242 10.82 4.95 18.03
C SER A 242 12.09 5.31 17.27
N PHE A 243 12.49 4.44 16.36
CA PHE A 243 13.57 4.69 15.38
C PHE A 243 12.98 5.11 14.04
N LEU A 244 13.69 5.99 13.35
CA LEU A 244 13.58 6.26 11.91
C LEU A 244 14.72 5.48 11.23
N PHE A 245 14.40 4.67 10.24
CA PHE A 245 15.38 3.82 9.57
C PHE A 245 15.30 3.91 8.04
N ALA A 246 16.40 3.58 7.38
CA ALA A 246 16.54 3.68 5.93
C ALA A 246 17.37 2.54 5.35
N PHE A 247 17.11 2.22 4.08
CA PHE A 247 17.98 1.36 3.26
C PHE A 247 19.08 2.18 2.61
N ARG A 248 20.25 1.57 2.39
CA ARG A 248 21.32 2.19 1.61
C ARG A 248 21.00 2.07 0.13
N ARG A 249 21.07 3.16 -0.65
CA ARG A 249 20.78 3.15 -2.10
C ARG A 249 21.78 4.05 -2.83
N GLY A 250 22.80 3.45 -3.44
CA GLY A 250 23.98 4.15 -3.94
C GLY A 250 24.62 5.01 -2.84
N ASP A 251 24.85 6.29 -3.14
CA ASP A 251 25.42 7.26 -2.20
C ASP A 251 24.41 7.83 -1.19
N ASN A 252 23.11 7.52 -1.35
CA ASN A 252 22.03 8.05 -0.53
C ASN A 252 21.39 6.98 0.36
N TYR A 253 20.38 7.40 1.12
CA TYR A 253 19.56 6.54 1.96
C TYR A 253 18.08 6.70 1.58
N GLN A 254 17.39 5.57 1.39
CA GLN A 254 15.95 5.54 1.15
C GLN A 254 15.23 5.29 2.46
N VAL A 255 14.51 6.30 2.95
CA VAL A 255 13.76 6.22 4.21
C VAL A 255 12.66 5.17 4.07
N ALA A 256 12.75 4.14 4.91
CA ALA A 256 11.95 2.92 4.78
C ALA A 256 10.77 2.90 5.77
N GLY A 257 10.93 3.50 6.95
CA GLY A 257 9.85 3.55 7.91
C GLY A 257 10.26 3.96 9.31
N LYS A 258 9.32 3.75 10.23
CA LYS A 258 9.42 4.11 11.64
C LYS A 258 9.03 2.88 12.46
N VAL A 259 9.79 2.54 13.49
CA VAL A 259 9.51 1.37 14.35
C VAL A 259 9.60 1.73 15.82
N GLY A 260 8.57 1.40 16.59
CA GLY A 260 8.44 1.78 18.01
C GLY A 260 8.29 0.62 19.00
N ASN A 261 8.19 -0.63 18.50
CA ASN A 261 8.06 -1.82 19.35
C ASN A 261 9.42 -2.26 19.90
N ILE A 262 10.08 -1.37 20.62
CA ILE A 262 11.38 -1.59 21.27
C ILE A 262 11.11 -2.15 22.68
N PRO A 263 11.83 -3.19 23.14
CA PRO A 263 11.71 -3.71 24.51
C PRO A 263 11.95 -2.60 25.55
N GLU A 264 11.06 -2.51 26.55
CA GLU A 264 11.10 -1.41 27.54
C GLU A 264 12.45 -1.32 28.27
N SER A 265 13.05 -2.47 28.57
CA SER A 265 14.37 -2.57 29.23
C SER A 265 15.53 -2.00 28.41
N GLU A 266 15.38 -1.87 27.09
CA GLU A 266 16.45 -1.40 26.19
C GLU A 266 16.35 0.09 25.88
N ARG A 267 15.19 0.72 26.10
CA ARG A 267 14.91 2.08 25.61
C ARG A 267 15.85 3.16 26.16
N GLU A 268 16.26 3.02 27.42
CA GLU A 268 17.21 3.95 28.07
C GLU A 268 18.62 3.78 27.49
N GLY A 269 19.09 2.54 27.29
CA GLY A 269 20.39 2.26 26.68
C GLY A 269 20.48 2.76 25.24
N TRP A 270 19.42 2.56 24.45
CA TRP A 270 19.30 3.13 23.10
C TRP A 270 19.34 4.66 23.12
N PHE A 271 18.69 5.30 24.10
CA PHE A 271 18.67 6.76 24.18
C PHE A 271 20.06 7.33 24.44
N THR A 272 20.81 6.74 25.37
CA THR A 272 22.19 7.16 25.67
C THR A 272 23.07 7.01 24.43
N ARG A 273 23.10 5.83 23.80
CA ARG A 273 23.95 5.55 22.63
C ARG A 273 23.61 6.46 21.44
N LEU A 274 22.34 6.56 21.07
CA LEU A 274 21.94 7.39 19.92
C LEU A 274 22.08 8.88 20.21
N SER A 275 22.06 9.29 21.47
CA SER A 275 22.29 10.69 21.82
C SER A 275 23.72 11.16 21.55
N GLU A 276 24.69 10.24 21.60
CA GLU A 276 26.10 10.51 21.27
C GLU A 276 26.32 10.65 19.76
N LEU A 277 25.44 10.05 18.94
CA LEU A 277 25.53 10.04 17.49
C LEU A 277 24.74 11.17 16.81
N LYS A 278 24.17 12.11 17.57
CA LYS A 278 23.31 13.16 17.01
C LYS A 278 24.04 14.00 15.98
N THR A 279 23.32 14.33 14.92
CA THR A 279 23.78 15.19 13.83
C THR A 279 22.66 16.14 13.39
N GLU A 280 23.03 17.23 12.75
CA GLU A 280 22.05 18.20 12.25
C GLU A 280 21.31 17.66 11.02
N SER A 281 20.12 18.19 10.77
CA SER A 281 19.32 17.86 9.60
C SER A 281 18.57 19.10 9.12
N LEU A 282 18.65 19.38 7.82
CA LEU A 282 17.81 20.36 7.13
C LEU A 282 16.40 19.82 6.85
N TRP A 283 16.21 18.52 7.03
CA TRP A 283 14.94 17.83 6.84
C TRP A 283 14.31 17.47 8.19
N ILE A 284 13.02 17.74 8.31
CA ILE A 284 12.23 17.39 9.49
C ILE A 284 11.33 16.22 9.14
N GLU A 285 11.41 15.19 9.97
CA GLU A 285 10.50 14.04 9.97
C GLU A 285 9.98 13.84 11.40
N THR A 286 8.74 13.38 11.53
CA THR A 286 8.10 13.20 12.83
C THR A 286 7.61 11.77 13.00
N ASP A 287 7.50 11.28 14.23
CA ASP A 287 6.82 10.02 14.48
C ASP A 287 5.30 10.11 14.22
N ASN A 288 4.57 9.03 14.48
CA ASN A 288 3.12 8.97 14.25
C ASN A 288 2.31 9.88 15.19
N GLU A 289 2.90 10.42 16.25
CA GLU A 289 2.28 11.36 17.19
C GLU A 289 2.81 12.79 17.01
N GLY A 290 3.60 13.05 15.97
CA GLY A 290 4.14 14.37 15.66
C GLY A 290 5.41 14.75 16.43
N ILE A 291 6.06 13.81 17.12
CA ILE A 291 7.34 14.05 17.79
C ILE A 291 8.44 14.05 16.74
N ALA A 292 9.17 15.16 16.60
CA ALA A 292 10.27 15.27 15.65
C ALA A 292 11.40 14.26 15.97
N PHE A 293 11.90 13.60 14.93
CA PHE A 293 13.08 12.74 15.05
C PHE A 293 14.33 13.59 15.25
N GLN A 294 15.18 13.15 16.17
CA GLN A 294 16.55 13.61 16.32
C GLN A 294 17.42 12.74 15.43
N PHE A 295 18.06 13.35 14.42
CA PHE A 295 18.85 12.62 13.44
C PHE A 295 20.20 12.20 14.03
N VAL A 296 20.72 11.07 13.54
CA VAL A 296 22.00 10.50 13.98
C VAL A 296 22.88 10.12 12.78
N SER A 297 24.18 9.94 13.01
CA SER A 297 25.05 9.34 12.01
C SER A 297 24.59 7.91 11.66
N PRO A 298 24.62 7.49 10.38
CA PRO A 298 24.10 6.21 9.94
C PRO A 298 25.11 5.09 10.21
N GLU A 299 25.27 4.69 11.47
CA GLU A 299 26.26 3.71 11.91
C GLU A 299 25.65 2.37 12.35
N ILE A 300 24.47 2.41 12.97
CA ILE A 300 23.87 1.25 13.62
C ILE A 300 22.85 0.58 12.70
N VAL A 301 23.11 -0.68 12.33
CA VAL A 301 22.19 -1.52 11.57
C VAL A 301 21.26 -2.28 12.52
N ILE A 302 19.98 -2.32 12.19
CA ILE A 302 18.94 -3.05 12.89
C ILE A 302 18.22 -4.01 11.96
N GLU A 303 17.73 -5.10 12.53
CA GLU A 303 16.81 -6.02 11.87
C GLU A 303 15.38 -5.63 12.25
N VAL A 304 14.54 -5.40 11.23
CA VAL A 304 13.11 -5.15 11.39
C VAL A 304 12.31 -6.20 10.63
N LYS A 305 11.23 -6.65 11.26
CA LYS A 305 10.31 -7.62 10.67
C LYS A 305 9.01 -6.97 10.25
N CYS A 306 8.42 -7.45 9.16
CA CYS A 306 7.11 -7.02 8.72
C CYS A 306 6.32 -8.19 8.12
N ASN A 307 4.99 -8.02 8.06
CA ASN A 307 4.07 -9.07 7.61
C ASN A 307 3.71 -8.95 6.12
N ASP A 308 3.79 -7.75 5.58
CA ASP A 308 3.40 -7.45 4.20
C ASP A 308 4.10 -6.16 3.75
N ILE A 309 4.26 -6.03 2.44
CA ILE A 309 4.84 -4.85 1.80
C ILE A 309 3.77 -4.25 0.88
N MET A 310 3.54 -2.95 1.01
CA MET A 310 2.65 -2.20 0.13
C MET A 310 3.45 -1.23 -0.73
N THR A 311 3.15 -1.17 -2.03
CA THR A 311 3.79 -0.23 -2.98
C THR A 311 2.81 0.78 -3.56
N GLU A 312 1.50 0.63 -3.30
CA GLU A 312 0.43 1.51 -3.76
C GLU A 312 -0.57 1.86 -2.64
N THR A 313 -1.25 3.00 -2.82
CA THR A 313 -2.40 3.41 -1.99
C THR A 313 -3.64 2.59 -2.35
N SER A 314 -4.70 2.73 -1.55
CA SER A 314 -6.01 2.12 -1.86
C SER A 314 -6.62 2.59 -3.19
N THR A 315 -6.14 3.70 -3.75
CA THR A 315 -6.57 4.27 -5.03
C THR A 315 -5.62 3.91 -6.18
N GLY A 316 -4.62 3.05 -5.95
CA GLY A 316 -3.66 2.61 -6.97
C GLY A 316 -2.55 3.62 -7.29
N LEU A 317 -2.32 4.63 -6.45
CA LEU A 317 -1.20 5.56 -6.61
C LEU A 317 0.06 5.00 -5.94
N PRO A 318 1.26 5.15 -6.52
CA PRO A 318 2.50 4.68 -5.88
C PRO A 318 2.74 5.32 -4.51
N LEU A 319 3.21 4.52 -3.55
CA LEU A 319 3.71 5.00 -2.27
C LEU A 319 5.12 5.55 -2.46
N MET A 320 5.38 6.73 -1.89
CA MET A 320 6.64 7.44 -2.11
C MET A 320 7.52 7.35 -0.86
N ASN A 321 8.81 7.08 -1.05
CA ASN A 321 9.82 7.08 0.00
C ASN A 321 10.78 8.27 -0.21
N PRO A 322 11.09 9.05 0.85
CA PRO A 322 12.14 10.05 0.82
C PRO A 322 13.51 9.46 0.51
N ILE A 323 14.28 10.13 -0.35
CA ILE A 323 15.72 9.91 -0.54
C ILE A 323 16.46 11.04 0.17
N VAL A 324 17.35 10.66 1.09
CA VAL A 324 18.12 11.58 1.90
C VAL A 324 19.61 11.30 1.76
N SER A 325 20.42 12.36 1.77
CA SER A 325 21.87 12.28 1.75
C SER A 325 22.44 12.59 3.14
N TYR A 326 23.56 11.95 3.49
CA TYR A 326 24.31 12.22 4.71
C TYR A 326 25.71 12.77 4.38
N GLY A 327 26.06 13.90 4.99
CA GLY A 327 27.38 14.53 4.94
C GLY A 327 27.68 15.17 6.30
N GLU A 328 27.90 16.48 6.36
CA GLU A 328 27.95 17.20 7.64
C GLU A 328 26.58 17.23 8.36
N GLN A 329 25.50 17.19 7.58
CA GLN A 329 24.12 17.20 8.04
C GLN A 329 23.24 16.38 7.08
N TRP A 330 22.09 15.91 7.55
CA TRP A 330 21.11 15.25 6.70
C TRP A 330 20.36 16.26 5.83
N LYS A 331 20.07 15.87 4.58
CA LYS A 331 19.28 16.66 3.63
C LYS A 331 18.32 15.76 2.88
N LEU A 332 17.09 16.26 2.69
CA LEU A 332 16.13 15.67 1.75
C LEU A 332 16.52 16.08 0.33
N GLU A 333 16.72 15.09 -0.53
CA GLU A 333 17.03 15.33 -1.93
C GLU A 333 15.76 15.28 -2.78
N TYR A 334 15.02 14.18 -2.72
CA TYR A 334 13.79 13.97 -3.49
C TYR A 334 12.98 12.81 -2.90
N SER A 335 11.95 12.34 -3.61
CA SER A 335 11.21 11.13 -3.24
C SER A 335 10.96 10.27 -4.47
N ILE A 336 11.05 8.97 -4.31
CA ILE A 336 10.84 7.96 -5.36
C ILE A 336 9.69 7.02 -4.97
N PRO A 337 9.09 6.30 -5.93
CA PRO A 337 8.24 5.16 -5.61
C PRO A 337 9.04 4.17 -4.79
N GLY A 338 8.42 3.66 -3.74
CA GLY A 338 9.05 2.72 -2.83
C GLY A 338 7.99 1.88 -2.15
N ALA A 339 8.22 1.56 -0.89
CA ALA A 339 7.37 0.66 -0.15
C ALA A 339 7.00 1.19 1.23
N LYS A 340 5.89 0.67 1.76
CA LYS A 340 5.53 0.76 3.16
C LYS A 340 5.41 -0.64 3.73
N PHE A 341 6.02 -0.85 4.88
CA PHE A 341 6.06 -2.14 5.56
C PHE A 341 4.96 -2.19 6.63
N ILE A 342 4.19 -3.29 6.62
CA ILE A 342 3.02 -3.44 7.48
C ILE A 342 3.38 -4.24 8.74
N ASN A 343 2.94 -3.73 9.89
CA ASN A 343 3.23 -4.29 11.22
C ASN A 343 4.74 -4.43 11.49
N LEU A 344 5.48 -3.34 11.31
CA LEU A 344 6.90 -3.30 11.61
C LEU A 344 7.18 -3.61 13.08
N VAL A 345 8.10 -4.54 13.32
CA VAL A 345 8.61 -4.92 14.65
C VAL A 345 10.12 -4.86 14.63
N PHE A 346 10.70 -4.24 15.66
CA PHE A 346 12.15 -4.28 15.88
C PHE A 346 12.50 -5.67 16.42
N GLU A 347 13.46 -6.34 15.78
CA GLU A 347 13.93 -7.65 16.24
C GLU A 347 15.20 -7.50 17.10
N ARG A 348 16.25 -6.90 16.53
CA ARG A 348 17.56 -6.78 17.18
C ARG A 348 18.50 -5.82 16.45
N GLU A 349 19.60 -5.47 17.11
CA GLU A 349 20.77 -4.87 16.45
C GLU A 349 21.54 -5.93 15.64
N ARG A 350 22.06 -5.52 14.47
CA ARG A 350 22.90 -6.34 13.59
C ARG A 350 24.34 -5.89 13.68
N THR A 351 25.03 -6.29 14.74
CA THR A 351 26.45 -6.02 14.93
C THR A 351 27.35 -6.75 13.93
N ASP A 352 26.79 -7.71 13.20
CA ASP A 352 27.44 -8.47 12.12
C ASP A 352 27.32 -7.80 10.73
N LYS A 353 26.62 -6.66 10.63
CA LYS A 353 26.39 -5.94 9.37
C LYS A 353 26.89 -4.51 9.41
N THR A 354 27.12 -3.96 8.23
CA THR A 354 27.51 -2.57 8.03
C THR A 354 26.48 -1.82 7.18
N PRO A 355 26.39 -0.48 7.28
CA PRO A 355 25.41 0.32 6.54
C PRO A 355 25.78 0.53 5.06
N VAL A 356 26.18 -0.55 4.37
CA VAL A 356 26.49 -0.60 2.93
C VAL A 356 25.34 -1.22 2.14
N GLU A 357 25.27 -0.97 0.83
CA GLU A 357 24.14 -1.38 -0.01
C GLU A 357 23.97 -2.91 -0.12
N ASP A 358 25.06 -3.66 -0.10
CA ASP A 358 25.01 -5.13 -0.11
C ASP A 358 24.35 -5.70 1.16
N ASP A 359 24.53 -5.01 2.30
CA ASP A 359 24.02 -5.47 3.60
C ASP A 359 22.58 -5.01 3.86
N ILE A 360 22.25 -3.77 3.47
CA ILE A 360 21.01 -3.08 3.85
C ILE A 360 20.31 -2.39 2.66
N GLY A 361 20.52 -2.87 1.45
CA GLY A 361 19.96 -2.30 0.23
C GLY A 361 18.45 -2.55 0.04
N PRO A 362 17.79 -1.79 -0.85
CA PRO A 362 16.36 -1.95 -1.15
C PRO A 362 16.04 -3.26 -1.90
N SER A 363 17.05 -3.92 -2.48
CA SER A 363 16.92 -5.23 -3.13
C SER A 363 16.28 -6.29 -2.22
N GLN A 364 16.42 -6.15 -0.90
CA GLN A 364 15.78 -7.00 0.11
C GLN A 364 14.25 -7.08 -0.07
N TYR A 365 13.60 -5.95 -0.45
CA TYR A 365 12.16 -5.90 -0.65
C TYR A 365 11.76 -5.77 -2.13
N GLU A 366 12.59 -5.16 -2.98
CA GLU A 366 12.32 -5.03 -4.42
C GLU A 366 12.27 -6.41 -5.10
N ASN A 367 12.98 -7.42 -4.58
CA ASN A 367 12.86 -8.81 -5.04
C ASN A 367 11.53 -9.49 -4.64
N LEU A 368 10.74 -8.86 -3.77
CA LEU A 368 9.50 -9.41 -3.23
C LEU A 368 8.25 -8.77 -3.84
N VAL A 369 8.32 -7.50 -4.25
CA VAL A 369 7.19 -6.72 -4.77
C VAL A 369 7.57 -5.85 -5.95
N GLU A 370 6.59 -5.52 -6.80
CA GLU A 370 6.76 -4.56 -7.88
C GLU A 370 6.69 -3.13 -7.31
N VAL A 371 7.80 -2.40 -7.48
CA VAL A 371 7.88 -0.97 -7.21
C VAL A 371 7.76 -0.24 -8.55
N ALA A 372 6.91 0.78 -8.61
CA ALA A 372 6.74 1.55 -9.84
C ALA A 372 8.09 2.09 -10.33
N SER A 373 8.33 2.01 -11.64
CA SER A 373 9.58 2.41 -12.27
C SER A 373 9.98 3.84 -11.92
N GLU A 374 11.29 4.10 -11.92
CA GLU A 374 11.92 5.35 -11.48
C GLU A 374 11.12 6.61 -11.80
N TYR A 375 10.65 7.26 -10.74
CA TYR A 375 10.37 8.68 -10.79
C TYR A 375 11.71 9.38 -11.03
N LYS A 376 11.89 9.94 -12.22
CA LYS A 376 13.01 10.85 -12.46
C LYS A 376 12.78 12.07 -11.58
N PRO A 377 13.67 12.37 -10.63
CA PRO A 377 13.56 13.60 -9.87
C PRO A 377 13.55 14.76 -10.87
N VAL A 378 12.52 15.58 -10.78
CA VAL A 378 12.44 16.83 -11.53
C VAL A 378 13.59 17.69 -11.00
N SER A 379 14.62 17.90 -11.81
CA SER A 379 15.85 18.56 -11.40
C SER A 379 15.60 20.00 -10.92
N GLU A 380 14.61 20.68 -11.52
CA GLU A 380 14.15 22.00 -11.11
C GLU A 380 12.64 22.11 -11.26
N TYR A 381 11.97 22.49 -10.18
CA TYR A 381 10.56 22.86 -10.25
C TYR A 381 10.42 24.32 -10.69
N PRO A 382 9.37 24.65 -11.47
CA PRO A 382 9.00 26.03 -11.74
C PRO A 382 8.86 26.85 -10.45
N ALA A 383 9.26 28.11 -10.50
CA ALA A 383 9.12 29.03 -9.38
C ALA A 383 7.63 29.31 -9.12
N SER A 384 7.24 29.35 -7.84
CA SER A 384 5.87 29.73 -7.46
C SER A 384 5.62 31.22 -7.74
N GLU A 385 4.39 31.56 -8.10
CA GLU A 385 3.96 32.94 -8.35
C GLU A 385 2.99 33.43 -7.26
N ILE A 386 3.33 34.53 -6.59
CA ILE A 386 2.44 35.15 -5.60
C ILE A 386 1.30 35.86 -6.34
N LEU A 387 0.09 35.33 -6.21
CA LEU A 387 -1.14 35.89 -6.79
C LEU A 387 -1.74 37.00 -5.92
N ARG A 388 -1.61 36.86 -4.59
CA ARG A 388 -2.15 37.83 -3.63
C ARG A 388 -1.28 37.89 -2.39
N ARG A 389 -1.05 39.11 -1.91
CA ARG A 389 -0.43 39.37 -0.61
C ARG A 389 -1.12 40.57 0.02
N GLU A 390 -1.66 40.35 1.22
CA GLU A 390 -2.25 41.42 2.02
C GLU A 390 -1.75 41.32 3.46
N VAL A 391 -1.25 42.43 3.98
CA VAL A 391 -0.77 42.56 5.35
C VAL A 391 -1.58 43.64 6.03
N TYR A 392 -2.15 43.30 7.18
CA TYR A 392 -2.90 44.19 8.03
C TYR A 392 -2.19 44.36 9.36
N ARG A 393 -2.20 45.58 9.87
CA ARG A 393 -1.64 45.92 11.18
C ARG A 393 -2.71 46.55 12.05
N LYS A 394 -2.68 46.22 13.33
CA LYS A 394 -3.48 46.90 14.36
C LYS A 394 -2.61 47.18 15.57
N THR A 395 -2.69 48.41 16.07
CA THR A 395 -2.02 48.80 17.32
C THR A 395 -3.09 49.06 18.38
N ALA A 396 -3.01 48.38 19.52
CA ALA A 396 -3.95 48.56 20.62
C ALA A 396 -3.20 48.45 21.96
N ALA A 397 -3.39 49.42 22.86
CA ALA A 397 -2.74 49.47 24.17
C ALA A 397 -1.21 49.24 24.13
N GLY A 398 -0.53 49.86 23.15
CA GLY A 398 0.92 49.73 22.94
C GLY A 398 1.39 48.39 22.34
N LYS A 399 0.48 47.44 22.09
CA LYS A 399 0.79 46.14 21.46
C LYS A 399 0.53 46.19 19.95
N ILE A 400 1.39 45.50 19.19
CA ILE A 400 1.29 45.38 17.74
C ILE A 400 0.74 44.00 17.40
N MET A 401 -0.25 43.99 16.51
CA MET A 401 -0.82 42.81 15.89
C MET A 401 -0.64 42.90 14.38
N VAL A 402 -0.32 41.77 13.74
CA VAL A 402 -0.11 41.68 12.29
C VAL A 402 -0.84 40.47 11.76
N GLN A 403 -1.68 40.66 10.75
CA GLN A 403 -2.30 39.60 9.99
C GLN A 403 -1.76 39.63 8.57
N LYS A 404 -1.34 38.49 8.04
CA LYS A 404 -0.81 38.36 6.69
C LYS A 404 -1.54 37.24 5.97
N PHE A 405 -2.05 37.56 4.79
CA PHE A 405 -2.79 36.68 3.90
C PHE A 405 -1.99 36.57 2.60
N MET A 406 -1.66 35.36 2.20
CA MET A 406 -0.94 35.11 0.95
C MET A 406 -1.65 34.02 0.15
N VAL A 407 -1.77 34.24 -1.15
CA VAL A 407 -2.15 33.22 -2.13
C VAL A 407 -1.06 33.14 -3.18
N TRP A 408 -0.62 31.94 -3.51
CA TRP A 408 0.30 31.72 -4.63
C TRP A 408 -0.07 30.48 -5.42
N GLU A 409 0.28 30.53 -6.71
CA GLU A 409 0.26 29.39 -7.61
C GLU A 409 1.62 28.69 -7.56
N THR A 410 1.61 27.37 -7.53
CA THR A 410 2.86 26.60 -7.37
C THR A 410 3.55 26.32 -8.69
N HIS A 411 2.80 26.26 -9.80
CA HIS A 411 3.27 25.84 -11.12
C HIS A 411 3.87 24.42 -11.16
N LYS A 412 3.61 23.59 -10.13
CA LYS A 412 4.23 22.27 -9.94
C LYS A 412 3.28 21.10 -10.20
N ASN A 413 1.97 21.33 -10.09
CA ASN A 413 0.95 20.28 -10.17
C ASN A 413 0.90 19.55 -11.52
N ASP A 414 1.24 20.24 -12.62
CA ASP A 414 1.27 19.63 -13.95
C ASP A 414 2.44 18.64 -14.13
N ILE A 415 3.51 18.84 -13.36
CA ILE A 415 4.70 17.98 -13.37
C ILE A 415 4.54 16.87 -12.32
N ASP A 416 4.04 17.21 -11.14
CA ASP A 416 3.84 16.30 -10.03
C ASP A 416 2.51 16.61 -9.34
N LYS A 417 1.53 15.73 -9.58
CA LYS A 417 0.16 15.84 -9.05
C LYS A 417 0.07 15.84 -7.52
N ARG A 418 1.17 15.59 -6.81
CA ARG A 418 1.26 15.72 -5.35
C ARG A 418 1.37 17.16 -4.88
N PHE A 419 1.84 18.08 -5.74
CA PHE A 419 1.85 19.50 -5.41
C PHE A 419 0.46 20.11 -5.62
N PRO A 420 -0.07 20.87 -4.67
CA PRO A 420 -1.30 21.61 -4.90
C PRO A 420 -1.08 22.68 -5.98
N ALA A 421 -2.07 22.93 -6.84
CA ALA A 421 -1.97 24.01 -7.82
C ALA A 421 -1.89 25.38 -7.12
N PHE A 422 -2.72 25.58 -6.09
CA PHE A 422 -2.77 26.82 -5.33
C PHE A 422 -2.69 26.60 -3.83
N VAL A 423 -2.04 27.56 -3.14
CA VAL A 423 -1.91 27.56 -1.69
C VAL A 423 -2.33 28.91 -1.13
N PHE A 424 -3.12 28.88 -0.06
CA PHE A 424 -3.41 30.03 0.79
C PHE A 424 -2.69 29.85 2.14
N HIS A 425 -1.98 30.88 2.59
CA HIS A 425 -1.32 30.91 3.89
C HIS A 425 -1.74 32.15 4.66
N TYR A 426 -2.32 31.92 5.83
CA TYR A 426 -2.68 32.94 6.80
C TYR A 426 -1.67 32.94 7.95
N THR A 427 -1.28 34.13 8.39
CA THR A 427 -0.44 34.34 9.58
C THR A 427 -1.08 35.39 10.46
N ASP A 428 -1.17 35.11 11.75
CA ASP A 428 -1.77 35.98 12.74
C ASP A 428 -0.84 36.13 13.94
N PHE A 429 -0.24 37.30 14.05
CA PHE A 429 0.71 37.66 15.08
C PHE A 429 0.11 38.62 16.11
N SER A 430 0.35 38.40 17.39
CA SER A 430 0.13 39.39 18.45
C SER A 430 1.18 39.24 19.54
N SER A 431 1.86 40.34 19.89
CA SER A 431 2.85 40.36 20.97
C SER A 431 2.26 40.08 22.36
N GLY A 432 0.93 40.08 22.52
CA GLY A 432 0.26 39.85 23.79
C GLY A 432 -0.20 38.42 24.04
N ARG A 433 -0.02 37.48 23.09
CA ARG A 433 -0.47 36.09 23.22
C ARG A 433 0.61 35.20 23.84
N ALA A 434 0.20 34.16 24.55
CA ALA A 434 1.10 33.09 25.01
C ALA A 434 1.79 32.38 23.82
N GLU A 435 1.05 32.20 22.72
CA GLU A 435 1.60 31.83 21.41
C GLU A 435 1.52 33.06 20.48
N PRO A 436 2.62 33.80 20.29
CA PRO A 436 2.57 35.07 19.57
C PRO A 436 2.22 34.94 18.09
N LEU A 437 2.41 33.77 17.47
CA LEU A 437 2.26 33.56 16.03
C LEU A 437 1.39 32.32 15.76
N LYS A 438 0.26 32.53 15.10
CA LYS A 438 -0.59 31.45 14.55
C LYS A 438 -0.47 31.41 13.03
N LYS A 439 -0.56 30.22 12.44
CA LYS A 439 -0.51 30.01 10.99
C LYS A 439 -1.59 29.04 10.56
N GLU A 440 -2.12 29.24 9.36
CA GLU A 440 -3.08 28.33 8.76
C GLU A 440 -2.81 28.21 7.26
N ILE A 441 -2.94 26.99 6.74
CA ILE A 441 -2.69 26.67 5.33
C ILE A 441 -3.92 26.00 4.74
N ARG A 442 -4.33 26.44 3.56
CA ARG A 442 -5.35 25.82 2.72
C ARG A 442 -4.76 25.58 1.33
N ILE A 443 -5.21 24.52 0.68
CA ILE A 443 -4.76 24.12 -0.66
C ILE A 443 -5.96 23.89 -1.57
N SER A 444 -5.82 24.15 -2.86
CA SER A 444 -6.86 23.85 -3.86
C SER A 444 -6.24 23.56 -5.23
N SER A 445 -6.98 22.83 -6.06
CA SER A 445 -6.72 22.72 -7.50
C SER A 445 -7.40 23.83 -8.32
N SER A 446 -8.26 24.64 -7.70
CA SER A 446 -9.01 25.73 -8.35
C SER A 446 -8.57 27.09 -7.84
N LYS A 447 -8.24 27.98 -8.78
CA LYS A 447 -7.91 29.38 -8.50
C LYS A 447 -9.08 30.13 -7.88
N ASP A 448 -10.30 29.90 -8.38
CA ASP A 448 -11.48 30.62 -7.88
C ASP A 448 -11.78 30.21 -6.44
N GLN A 449 -11.74 28.90 -6.15
CA GLN A 449 -11.99 28.39 -4.80
C GLN A 449 -10.96 28.91 -3.79
N ILE A 450 -9.67 28.93 -4.12
CA ILE A 450 -8.65 29.39 -3.17
C ILE A 450 -8.79 30.89 -2.89
N MET A 451 -9.24 31.67 -3.88
CA MET A 451 -9.47 33.11 -3.73
C MET A 451 -10.70 33.38 -2.87
N GLU A 452 -11.79 32.64 -3.06
CA GLU A 452 -12.98 32.69 -2.19
C GLU A 452 -12.65 32.35 -0.73
N ILE A 453 -11.80 31.34 -0.50
CA ILE A 453 -11.28 31.01 0.83
C ILE A 453 -10.51 32.20 1.41
N ALA A 454 -9.61 32.81 0.63
CA ALA A 454 -8.82 33.95 1.08
C ALA A 454 -9.71 35.16 1.43
N ASP A 455 -10.72 35.46 0.60
CA ASP A 455 -11.68 36.54 0.85
C ASP A 455 -12.50 36.29 2.12
N SER A 456 -12.95 35.06 2.32
CA SER A 456 -13.68 34.66 3.53
C SER A 456 -12.83 34.86 4.78
N PHE A 457 -11.56 34.43 4.75
CA PHE A 457 -10.62 34.63 5.85
C PHE A 457 -10.36 36.10 6.16
N ILE A 458 -10.17 36.92 5.12
CA ILE A 458 -9.96 38.37 5.29
C ILE A 458 -11.22 39.01 5.89
N ALA A 459 -12.40 38.71 5.36
CA ALA A 459 -13.67 39.24 5.87
C ALA A 459 -13.92 38.82 7.33
N GLU A 460 -13.54 37.60 7.70
CA GLU A 460 -13.67 37.09 9.07
C GLU A 460 -12.69 37.77 10.04
N ASN A 461 -11.42 37.93 9.66
CA ASN A 461 -10.36 38.33 10.58
C ASN A 461 -10.08 39.84 10.60
N VAL A 462 -10.25 40.53 9.46
CA VAL A 462 -10.00 41.96 9.31
C VAL A 462 -11.26 42.75 9.66
N LYS A 463 -11.40 43.07 10.95
CA LYS A 463 -12.50 43.90 11.49
C LYS A 463 -12.09 45.37 11.68
N LYS A 464 -12.96 46.17 12.31
CA LYS A 464 -12.68 47.59 12.62
C LYS A 464 -11.35 47.77 13.37
N GLY A 465 -10.55 48.72 12.89
CA GLY A 465 -9.26 49.11 13.47
C GLY A 465 -8.04 48.34 12.93
N TRP A 466 -8.21 47.48 11.94
CA TRP A 466 -7.10 46.94 11.15
C TRP A 466 -6.83 47.82 9.94
N GLU A 467 -5.57 48.16 9.71
CA GLU A 467 -5.13 48.96 8.57
C GLU A 467 -4.30 48.11 7.62
N LYS A 468 -4.60 48.18 6.32
CA LYS A 468 -3.81 47.49 5.30
C LYS A 468 -2.48 48.23 5.12
N VAL A 469 -1.38 47.52 5.28
CA VAL A 469 0.00 48.06 5.26
C VAL A 469 0.89 47.44 4.18
N GLY A 470 0.38 46.47 3.40
CA GLY A 470 1.07 45.91 2.25
C GLY A 470 0.44 44.64 1.72
#